data_AF-A0A9P3G505-F1
#
_entry.id   AF-A0A9P3G505-F1
#
_cell.length_a   1.000
_cell.length_b   1.000
_cell.length_c   1.000
_cell.angle_alpha   90.00
_cell.angle_beta   90.00
_cell.angle_gamma   90.00
#
_symmetry.space_group_name_H-M   'P 1'
#
loop_
_entity.id
_entity.type
_entity.pdbx_description
1 polymer ?
#
loop_
_entity_poly.entity_id
_entity_poly.type
_entity_poly.pdbx_seq_one_letter_code
_entity_poly.pdbx_strand_id
1 'polypeptide(L)'
;MRKIKAVLLKHDAVTKNEYKLIPTLLRRLRALLRIYYDAKITGRKPSEFKYCDVQDISSVGLDLHECGVTLQLTPPHLRALFRDAPDMETFLFEEPLDLGPWRQAAFALREAVASDPESTDEDRDEAYQIAERAADDFAAFQLGFFIGDLLVAWILLAPVDSAEERRARRAMERLVEYSSAPQYRKGEVFGDSLTDAMHPVYANKLALVRFAQAGGLPALMDDWATATAKNSYIQSAVESLPANAWEKQTPESLLGAMRGLICKIETDGEDVANTRVFAHIIYQIYSRYGLAPFERAATLSDGSIVFYFLHRRIARKPAHYRSYDAIRGLLRRYAHVAETTRRRCGWHILTVAGRWKRIELYGCADEMCPEKRALLALRAQRTRGVRDPAVEERLLRWGGESKACTKCHSVSYCSRECQREDWPKHKPACRKKDGAELEI
;
A
#
# COMPACT_ATOMS: atom_id res chain seq x y z
N MET A 1 21.15 -24.74 -6.54
CA MET A 1 21.48 -23.60 -7.42
C MET A 1 22.44 -23.94 -8.56
N ARG A 2 23.66 -24.46 -8.31
CA ARG A 2 24.68 -24.75 -9.34
C ARG A 2 24.16 -25.38 -10.65
N LYS A 3 23.30 -26.42 -10.57
CA LYS A 3 22.71 -27.06 -11.76
C LYS A 3 21.80 -26.16 -12.58
N ILE A 4 21.06 -25.26 -11.92
CA ILE A 4 20.19 -24.28 -12.61
C ILE A 4 21.06 -23.30 -13.38
N LYS A 5 22.08 -22.72 -12.73
CA LYS A 5 23.03 -21.80 -13.39
C LYS A 5 23.72 -22.45 -14.59
N ALA A 6 24.24 -23.67 -14.42
CA ALA A 6 24.95 -24.39 -15.47
C ALA A 6 24.12 -24.61 -16.75
N VAL A 7 22.78 -24.61 -16.63
CA VAL A 7 21.87 -24.74 -17.76
C VAL A 7 21.43 -23.36 -18.27
N LEU A 8 20.98 -22.47 -17.39
CA LEU A 8 20.37 -21.20 -17.80
C LEU A 8 21.39 -20.12 -18.21
N LEU A 9 22.61 -20.19 -17.69
CA LEU A 9 23.70 -19.26 -18.02
C LEU A 9 24.68 -19.84 -19.05
N LYS A 10 24.34 -20.97 -19.66
CA LYS A 10 25.19 -21.62 -20.66
C LYS A 10 25.29 -20.73 -21.90
N HIS A 11 26.51 -20.42 -22.33
CA HIS A 11 26.78 -19.66 -23.55
C HIS A 11 26.60 -20.51 -24.82
N ASP A 12 26.90 -21.81 -24.73
CA ASP A 12 26.67 -22.78 -25.81
C ASP A 12 25.21 -23.22 -25.88
N ALA A 13 24.86 -23.96 -26.94
CA ALA A 13 23.53 -24.53 -27.11
C ALA A 13 23.10 -25.37 -25.89
N VAL A 14 21.95 -25.01 -25.32
CA VAL A 14 21.28 -25.78 -24.27
C VAL A 14 20.44 -26.88 -24.93
N THR A 15 20.64 -28.12 -24.50
CA THR A 15 19.89 -29.26 -25.01
C THR A 15 18.48 -29.30 -24.43
N LYS A 16 17.55 -29.90 -25.17
CA LYS A 16 16.18 -30.15 -24.71
C LYS A 16 16.12 -30.89 -23.36
N ASN A 17 17.03 -31.85 -23.14
CA ASN A 17 17.08 -32.60 -21.89
C ASN A 17 17.55 -31.74 -20.70
N GLU A 18 18.49 -30.81 -20.93
CA GLU A 18 18.90 -29.85 -19.90
C GLU A 18 17.74 -28.93 -19.51
N TYR A 19 16.99 -28.38 -20.48
CA TYR A 19 15.83 -27.54 -20.17
C TYR A 19 14.74 -28.28 -19.38
N LYS A 20 14.45 -29.54 -19.71
CA LYS A 20 13.45 -30.35 -18.99
C LYS A 20 13.75 -30.51 -17.49
N LEU A 21 15.00 -30.35 -17.06
CA LEU A 21 15.36 -30.44 -15.65
C LEU A 21 14.98 -29.18 -14.85
N ILE A 22 14.85 -28.02 -15.53
CA ILE A 22 14.71 -26.72 -14.87
C ILE A 22 13.48 -26.63 -13.95
N PRO A 23 12.24 -26.97 -14.37
CA PRO A 23 11.07 -26.87 -13.49
C PRO A 23 11.21 -27.72 -12.22
N THR A 24 11.68 -28.96 -12.36
CA THR A 24 11.93 -29.87 -11.22
C THR A 24 13.01 -29.34 -10.27
N LEU A 25 14.09 -28.77 -10.81
CA LEU A 25 15.15 -28.16 -10.00
C LEU A 25 14.65 -26.92 -9.24
N LEU A 26 13.82 -26.08 -9.86
CA LEU A 26 13.22 -24.91 -9.24
C LEU A 26 12.24 -25.30 -8.12
N ARG A 27 11.38 -26.30 -8.33
CA ARG A 27 10.49 -26.81 -7.28
C ARG A 27 11.26 -27.42 -6.11
N ARG A 28 12.34 -28.16 -6.40
CA ARG A 28 13.23 -28.67 -5.37
C ARG A 28 13.89 -27.54 -4.59
N LEU A 29 14.33 -26.48 -5.27
CA LEU A 29 14.88 -25.30 -4.62
C LEU A 29 13.84 -24.62 -3.72
N ARG A 30 12.60 -24.43 -4.20
CA ARG A 30 11.47 -23.91 -3.41
C ARG A 30 11.27 -24.72 -2.13
N ALA A 31 11.23 -26.06 -2.24
CA ALA A 31 11.07 -26.94 -1.08
C ALA A 31 12.22 -26.83 -0.06
N LEU A 32 13.46 -26.73 -0.54
CA LEU A 32 14.63 -26.56 0.33
C LEU A 32 14.65 -25.19 1.01
N LEU A 33 14.25 -24.12 0.30
CA LEU A 33 14.09 -22.78 0.88
C LEU A 33 13.06 -22.81 2.02
N ARG A 34 11.90 -23.45 1.81
CA ARG A 34 10.89 -23.61 2.85
C ARG A 34 11.43 -24.34 4.08
N ILE A 35 12.10 -25.49 3.89
CA ILE A 35 12.74 -26.24 4.97
C ILE A 35 13.74 -25.38 5.74
N TYR A 36 14.55 -24.59 5.02
CA TYR A 36 15.53 -23.70 5.64
C TYR A 36 14.88 -22.63 6.50
N TYR A 37 13.89 -21.90 5.96
CA TYR A 37 13.23 -20.81 6.69
C TYR A 37 12.32 -21.31 7.81
N ASP A 38 11.70 -22.48 7.70
CA ASP A 38 11.00 -23.10 8.82
C ASP A 38 11.95 -23.43 9.97
N ALA A 39 13.12 -23.99 9.66
CA ALA A 39 14.13 -24.25 10.68
C ALA A 39 14.69 -22.95 11.28
N LYS A 40 14.84 -21.88 10.50
CA LYS A 40 15.25 -20.55 10.98
C LYS A 40 14.22 -19.98 11.97
N ILE A 41 12.93 -20.03 11.64
CA ILE A 41 11.85 -19.43 12.45
C ILE A 41 11.50 -20.26 13.70
N THR A 42 11.56 -21.60 13.57
CA THR A 42 11.17 -22.52 14.66
C THR A 42 12.33 -23.01 15.51
N GLY A 43 13.57 -22.86 15.04
CA GLY A 43 14.76 -23.47 15.64
C GLY A 43 14.85 -24.99 15.47
N ARG A 44 13.87 -25.63 14.81
CA ARG A 44 13.82 -27.10 14.63
C ARG A 44 14.32 -27.48 13.24
N LYS A 45 15.37 -28.29 13.19
CA LYS A 45 15.97 -28.77 11.93
C LYS A 45 15.41 -30.15 11.57
N PRO A 46 14.53 -30.29 10.56
CA PRO A 46 14.09 -31.60 10.08
C PRO A 46 15.24 -32.36 9.42
N SER A 47 15.05 -33.65 9.15
CA SER A 47 16.09 -34.53 8.59
C SER A 47 16.62 -34.05 7.22
N GLU A 48 15.77 -33.38 6.46
CA GLU A 48 15.98 -32.83 5.14
C GLU A 48 16.80 -31.52 5.18
N PHE A 49 16.93 -30.89 6.35
CA PHE A 49 17.75 -29.69 6.51
C PHE A 49 19.23 -29.94 6.14
N LYS A 50 19.70 -31.20 6.19
CA LYS A 50 21.03 -31.60 5.71
C LYS A 50 21.28 -31.31 4.22
N TYR A 51 20.21 -31.11 3.44
CA TYR A 51 20.29 -30.74 2.02
C TYR A 51 20.29 -29.22 1.79
N CYS A 52 20.19 -28.41 2.85
CA CYS A 52 20.33 -26.95 2.80
C CYS A 52 21.81 -26.59 3.02
N ASP A 53 22.65 -26.93 2.04
CA ASP A 53 24.12 -26.86 2.10
C ASP A 53 24.71 -25.54 1.59
N VAL A 54 23.89 -24.50 1.45
CA VAL A 54 24.32 -23.20 0.93
C VAL A 54 25.10 -22.44 2.02
N GLN A 55 26.29 -21.94 1.67
CA GLN A 55 27.13 -21.15 2.60
C GLN A 55 26.45 -19.83 2.99
N ASP A 56 25.82 -19.16 2.02
CA ASP A 56 25.07 -17.93 2.21
C ASP A 56 23.74 -18.02 1.47
N ILE A 57 22.64 -18.04 2.22
CA ILE A 57 21.29 -18.16 1.65
C ILE A 57 20.93 -16.97 0.76
N SER A 58 21.50 -15.78 1.02
CA SER A 58 21.24 -14.58 0.22
C SER A 58 21.78 -14.69 -1.21
N SER A 59 22.83 -15.49 -1.42
CA SER A 59 23.37 -15.77 -2.75
C SER A 59 22.39 -16.51 -3.66
N VAL A 60 21.41 -17.25 -3.10
CA VAL A 60 20.42 -17.99 -3.89
C VAL A 60 19.54 -17.04 -4.68
N GLY A 61 19.02 -15.99 -4.05
CA GLY A 61 18.18 -14.98 -4.71
C GLY A 61 18.94 -14.23 -5.79
N LEU A 62 20.20 -13.85 -5.53
CA LEU A 62 21.05 -13.18 -6.51
C LEU A 62 21.39 -14.08 -7.71
N ASP A 63 21.73 -15.34 -7.47
CA ASP A 63 21.97 -16.33 -8.53
C ASP A 63 20.70 -16.56 -9.39
N LEU A 64 19.54 -16.55 -8.74
CA LEU A 64 18.24 -16.66 -9.40
C LEU A 64 17.91 -15.41 -10.21
N HIS A 65 18.21 -14.22 -9.70
CA HIS A 65 18.09 -12.96 -10.43
C HIS A 65 18.97 -12.94 -11.68
N GLU A 66 20.25 -13.35 -11.56
CA GLU A 66 21.17 -13.47 -12.69
C GLU A 66 20.61 -14.39 -13.78
N CYS A 67 20.04 -15.54 -13.40
CA CYS A 67 19.38 -16.45 -14.33
C CYS A 67 18.14 -15.81 -14.98
N GLY A 68 17.33 -15.10 -14.21
CA GLY A 68 16.10 -14.42 -14.67
C GLY A 68 16.41 -13.33 -15.69
N VAL A 69 17.30 -12.41 -15.33
CA VAL A 69 17.78 -11.31 -16.19
C VAL A 69 18.43 -11.86 -17.47
N THR A 70 19.23 -12.93 -17.38
CA THR A 70 19.82 -13.56 -18.57
C THR A 70 18.74 -14.03 -19.55
N LEU A 71 17.67 -14.67 -19.06
CA LEU A 71 16.54 -15.11 -19.88
C LEU A 71 15.74 -13.92 -20.42
N GLN A 72 15.56 -12.86 -19.63
CA GLN A 72 14.90 -11.63 -20.04
C GLN A 72 15.65 -10.94 -21.19
N LEU A 73 16.98 -10.88 -21.11
CA LEU A 73 17.85 -10.27 -22.12
C LEU A 73 18.10 -11.19 -23.33
N THR A 74 17.72 -12.47 -23.26
CA THR A 74 17.94 -13.46 -24.31
C THR A 74 16.63 -14.15 -24.73
N PRO A 75 15.77 -13.46 -25.52
CA PRO A 75 14.48 -14.00 -25.96
C PRO A 75 14.52 -15.41 -26.58
N PRO A 76 15.51 -15.76 -27.43
CA PRO A 76 15.61 -17.13 -27.96
C PRO A 76 15.77 -18.20 -26.87
N HIS A 77 16.52 -17.91 -25.80
CA HIS A 77 16.71 -18.84 -24.69
C HIS A 77 15.44 -19.00 -23.85
N LEU A 78 14.73 -17.90 -23.57
CA LEU A 78 13.44 -17.97 -22.88
C LEU A 78 12.42 -18.80 -23.67
N ARG A 79 12.31 -18.54 -24.99
CA ARG A 79 11.44 -19.31 -25.89
C ARG A 79 11.81 -20.78 -25.93
N ALA A 80 13.10 -21.09 -26.01
CA ALA A 80 13.58 -22.47 -25.99
C ALA A 80 13.23 -23.18 -24.68
N LEU A 81 13.42 -22.53 -23.53
CA LEU A 81 13.03 -23.07 -22.21
C LEU A 81 11.54 -23.45 -22.18
N PHE A 82 10.64 -22.53 -22.57
CA PHE A 82 9.20 -22.79 -22.53
C PHE A 82 8.72 -23.78 -23.61
N ARG A 83 9.42 -23.89 -24.73
CA ARG A 83 9.13 -24.91 -25.76
C ARG A 83 9.58 -26.30 -25.30
N ASP A 84 10.79 -26.40 -24.75
CA ASP A 84 11.46 -27.67 -24.49
C ASP A 84 11.15 -28.23 -23.09
N ALA A 85 10.73 -27.37 -22.17
CA ALA A 85 10.22 -27.69 -20.83
C ALA A 85 8.84 -27.07 -20.60
N PRO A 86 7.76 -27.63 -21.18
CA PRO A 86 6.41 -27.06 -21.11
C PRO A 86 5.87 -26.96 -19.67
N ASP A 87 6.36 -27.80 -18.76
CA ASP A 87 6.07 -27.76 -17.33
C ASP A 87 6.54 -26.46 -16.64
N MET A 88 7.40 -25.68 -17.30
CA MET A 88 7.75 -24.32 -16.86
C MET A 88 6.54 -23.38 -16.89
N GLU A 89 5.56 -23.63 -17.77
CA GLU A 89 4.33 -22.83 -17.85
C GLU A 89 3.47 -23.02 -16.59
N THR A 90 3.34 -24.28 -16.13
CA THR A 90 2.68 -24.61 -14.87
C THR A 90 3.42 -24.00 -13.67
N PHE A 91 4.75 -24.14 -13.63
CA PHE A 91 5.56 -23.55 -12.55
C PHE A 91 5.39 -22.02 -12.45
N LEU A 92 5.44 -21.29 -13.58
CA LEU A 92 5.41 -19.83 -13.56
C LEU A 92 4.01 -19.26 -13.32
N PHE A 93 2.98 -19.85 -13.93
CA PHE A 93 1.66 -19.24 -14.02
C PHE A 93 0.52 -19.96 -13.30
N GLU A 94 0.69 -21.22 -12.90
CA GLU A 94 -0.34 -21.97 -12.16
C GLU A 94 0.04 -22.16 -10.70
N GLU A 95 1.32 -22.41 -10.41
CA GLU A 95 1.71 -22.70 -9.04
C GLU A 95 1.71 -21.44 -8.16
N PRO A 96 1.09 -21.51 -6.97
CA PRO A 96 1.17 -20.43 -6.01
C PRO A 96 2.60 -20.27 -5.52
N LEU A 97 2.98 -19.02 -5.24
CA LEU A 97 4.17 -18.75 -4.47
C LEU A 97 4.02 -19.32 -3.06
N ASP A 98 5.08 -19.94 -2.55
CA ASP A 98 5.10 -20.46 -1.19
C ASP A 98 5.35 -19.32 -0.18
N LEU A 99 4.26 -18.72 0.30
CA LEU A 99 4.31 -17.68 1.33
C LEU A 99 4.77 -18.20 2.70
N GLY A 100 4.68 -19.51 2.93
CA GLY A 100 4.86 -20.10 4.25
C GLY A 100 3.68 -19.85 5.21
N PRO A 101 3.49 -20.73 6.20
CA PRO A 101 2.40 -20.63 7.17
C PRO A 101 2.51 -19.39 8.06
N TRP A 102 3.73 -18.93 8.36
CA TRP A 102 3.97 -17.79 9.25
C TRP A 102 3.51 -16.47 8.62
N ARG A 103 3.84 -16.22 7.34
CA ARG A 103 3.35 -15.02 6.64
C ARG A 103 1.84 -15.07 6.43
N GLN A 104 1.28 -16.25 6.12
CA GLN A 104 -0.16 -16.40 5.99
C GLN A 104 -0.89 -16.09 7.30
N ALA A 105 -0.40 -16.61 8.43
CA ALA A 105 -0.97 -16.34 9.75
C ALA A 105 -0.84 -14.84 10.12
N ALA A 106 0.32 -14.24 9.90
CA ALA A 106 0.55 -12.81 10.15
C ALA A 106 -0.38 -11.92 9.30
N PHE A 107 -0.53 -12.25 8.01
CA PHE A 107 -1.43 -11.53 7.12
C PHE A 107 -2.89 -11.67 7.56
N ALA A 108 -3.34 -12.88 7.86
CA ALA A 108 -4.70 -13.14 8.32
C ALA A 108 -5.02 -12.38 9.62
N LEU A 109 -4.10 -12.36 10.58
CA LEU A 109 -4.27 -11.60 11.82
C LEU A 109 -4.32 -10.09 11.56
N ARG A 110 -3.42 -9.55 10.73
CA ARG A 110 -3.44 -8.12 10.35
C ARG A 110 -4.77 -7.71 9.71
N GLU A 111 -5.30 -8.53 8.81
CA GLU A 111 -6.60 -8.25 8.17
C GLU A 111 -7.78 -8.39 9.15
N ALA A 112 -7.72 -9.34 10.08
CA ALA A 112 -8.71 -9.45 11.16
C ALA A 112 -8.72 -8.21 12.05
N VAL A 113 -7.54 -7.72 12.46
CA VAL A 113 -7.39 -6.51 13.26
C VAL A 113 -7.85 -5.27 12.49
N ALA A 114 -7.48 -5.14 11.21
CA ALA A 114 -7.86 -4.01 10.37
C ALA A 114 -9.37 -3.97 10.06
N SER A 115 -10.04 -5.12 10.03
CA SER A 115 -11.49 -5.21 9.79
C SER A 115 -12.32 -5.08 11.07
N ASP A 116 -11.73 -5.26 12.25
CA ASP A 116 -12.40 -5.05 13.53
C ASP A 116 -12.49 -3.54 13.87
N PRO A 117 -13.70 -2.93 13.87
CA PRO A 117 -13.88 -1.52 14.21
C PRO A 117 -13.61 -1.21 15.69
N GLU A 118 -13.50 -2.24 16.54
CA GLU A 118 -13.18 -2.15 17.96
C GLU A 118 -11.72 -2.53 18.28
N SER A 119 -10.87 -2.78 17.26
CA SER A 119 -9.47 -3.14 17.48
C SER A 119 -8.69 -2.11 18.29
N THR A 120 -7.99 -2.59 19.31
CA THR A 120 -7.17 -1.79 20.23
C THR A 120 -5.75 -1.62 19.70
N ASP A 121 -4.93 -0.83 20.42
CA ASP A 121 -3.48 -0.81 20.14
C ASP A 121 -2.85 -2.16 20.45
N GLU A 122 -3.28 -2.84 21.51
CA GLU A 122 -2.75 -4.15 21.90
C GLU A 122 -2.98 -5.19 20.79
N ASP A 123 -4.18 -5.21 20.19
CA ASP A 123 -4.48 -6.07 19.04
C ASP A 123 -3.53 -5.77 17.85
N ARG A 124 -3.26 -4.48 17.61
CA ARG A 124 -2.33 -4.03 16.54
C ARG A 124 -0.88 -4.38 16.85
N ASP A 125 -0.47 -4.24 18.10
CA ASP A 125 0.88 -4.54 18.56
C ASP A 125 1.15 -6.05 18.51
N GLU A 126 0.18 -6.89 18.90
CA GLU A 126 0.27 -8.35 18.75
C GLU A 126 0.41 -8.75 17.27
N ALA A 127 -0.45 -8.18 16.40
CA ALA A 127 -0.37 -8.42 14.97
C ALA A 127 0.96 -7.93 14.36
N TYR A 128 1.51 -6.82 14.87
CA TYR A 128 2.82 -6.32 14.48
C TYR A 128 3.93 -7.29 14.90
N GLN A 129 3.95 -7.77 16.15
CA GLN A 129 4.96 -8.72 16.64
C GLN A 129 4.96 -10.03 15.87
N ILE A 130 3.78 -10.58 15.57
CA ILE A 130 3.66 -11.81 14.77
C ILE A 130 4.19 -11.58 13.35
N ALA A 131 3.92 -10.41 12.78
CA ALA A 131 4.38 -10.09 11.44
C ALA A 131 5.88 -9.78 11.38
N GLU A 132 6.45 -9.15 12.40
CA GLU A 132 7.91 -8.96 12.54
C GLU A 132 8.62 -10.31 12.56
N ARG A 133 8.10 -11.27 13.33
CA ARG A 133 8.62 -12.64 13.32
C ARG A 133 8.44 -13.35 11.97
N ALA A 134 7.32 -13.12 11.29
CA ALA A 134 7.08 -13.67 9.96
C ALA A 134 7.94 -13.01 8.87
N ALA A 135 8.45 -11.79 9.09
CA ALA A 135 9.30 -11.09 8.15
C ALA A 135 10.65 -11.80 7.93
N ASP A 136 11.09 -12.62 8.89
CA ASP A 136 12.27 -13.48 8.77
C ASP A 136 12.12 -14.65 7.78
N ASP A 137 10.91 -14.91 7.29
CA ASP A 137 10.58 -15.93 6.30
C ASP A 137 10.84 -15.43 4.87
N PHE A 138 12.06 -15.59 4.38
CA PHE A 138 12.41 -15.12 3.03
C PHE A 138 12.29 -16.21 1.95
N ALA A 139 11.58 -17.32 2.18
CA ALA A 139 11.51 -18.41 1.21
C ALA A 139 10.95 -17.95 -0.15
N ALA A 140 9.81 -17.24 -0.12
CA ALA A 140 9.20 -16.61 -1.29
C ALA A 140 10.10 -15.52 -1.90
N PHE A 141 10.69 -14.67 -1.06
CA PHE A 141 11.57 -13.58 -1.46
C PHE A 141 12.71 -14.06 -2.35
N GLN A 142 13.38 -15.18 -1.98
CA GLN A 142 14.49 -15.71 -2.78
C GLN A 142 14.08 -16.10 -4.22
N LEU A 143 12.83 -16.53 -4.43
CA LEU A 143 12.29 -16.83 -5.77
C LEU A 143 11.73 -15.60 -6.49
N GLY A 144 11.51 -14.51 -5.75
CA GLY A 144 10.89 -13.28 -6.24
C GLY A 144 11.58 -12.68 -7.44
N PHE A 145 12.92 -12.58 -7.39
CA PHE A 145 13.73 -12.09 -8.51
C PHE A 145 13.45 -12.90 -9.79
N PHE A 146 13.73 -14.21 -9.77
CA PHE A 146 13.60 -15.04 -10.96
C PHE A 146 12.18 -15.06 -11.52
N ILE A 147 11.15 -15.14 -10.66
CA ILE A 147 9.77 -15.09 -11.12
C ILE A 147 9.44 -13.72 -11.71
N GLY A 148 9.78 -12.64 -11.01
CA GLY A 148 9.59 -11.26 -11.48
C GLY A 148 10.24 -11.03 -12.85
N ASP A 149 11.51 -11.41 -12.99
CA ASP A 149 12.27 -11.26 -14.24
C ASP A 149 11.60 -11.99 -15.42
N LEU A 150 11.12 -13.22 -15.19
CA LEU A 150 10.42 -14.00 -16.22
C LEU A 150 9.05 -13.41 -16.59
N LEU A 151 8.29 -12.93 -15.60
CA LEU A 151 7.00 -12.27 -15.86
C LEU A 151 7.24 -11.01 -16.70
N VAL A 152 8.21 -10.19 -16.32
CA VAL A 152 8.57 -8.96 -17.04
C VAL A 152 9.10 -9.28 -18.44
N ALA A 153 9.89 -10.34 -18.60
CA ALA A 153 10.34 -10.80 -19.91
C ALA A 153 9.14 -11.09 -20.83
N TRP A 154 8.16 -11.89 -20.38
CA TRP A 154 6.97 -12.20 -21.17
C TRP A 154 6.11 -10.97 -21.47
N ILE A 155 6.07 -9.97 -20.59
CA ILE A 155 5.33 -8.72 -20.80
C ILE A 155 5.98 -7.84 -21.89
N LEU A 156 7.31 -7.81 -21.92
CA LEU A 156 8.06 -6.95 -22.85
C LEU A 156 8.29 -7.59 -24.21
N LEU A 157 8.21 -8.91 -24.31
CA LEU A 157 8.36 -9.61 -25.57
C LEU A 157 7.19 -9.35 -26.52
N ALA A 158 7.53 -9.06 -27.77
CA ALA A 158 6.56 -9.08 -28.85
C ALA A 158 6.18 -10.55 -29.14
N PRO A 159 4.91 -10.95 -28.93
CA PRO A 159 4.51 -12.32 -29.14
C PRO A 159 4.52 -12.66 -30.63
N VAL A 160 5.01 -13.85 -30.98
CA VAL A 160 5.04 -14.34 -32.38
C VAL A 160 3.91 -15.32 -32.71
N ASP A 161 3.20 -15.81 -31.70
CA ASP A 161 2.06 -16.71 -31.86
C ASP A 161 1.04 -16.54 -30.72
N SER A 162 -0.11 -17.22 -30.85
CA SER A 162 -1.17 -17.17 -29.84
C SER A 162 -0.76 -17.73 -28.48
N ALA A 163 0.26 -18.60 -28.41
CA ALA A 163 0.73 -19.14 -27.15
C ALA A 163 1.55 -18.10 -26.38
N GLU A 164 2.41 -17.35 -27.06
CA GLU A 164 3.13 -16.22 -26.47
C GLU A 164 2.19 -15.08 -26.07
N GLU A 165 1.13 -14.80 -26.85
CA GLU A 165 0.08 -13.86 -26.44
C GLU A 165 -0.59 -14.28 -25.13
N ARG A 166 -0.92 -15.58 -24.98
CA ARG A 166 -1.47 -16.11 -23.73
C ARG A 166 -0.47 -15.99 -22.58
N ARG A 167 0.82 -16.28 -22.79
CA ARG A 167 1.85 -16.14 -21.77
C ARG A 167 2.05 -14.70 -21.34
N ALA A 168 2.09 -13.75 -22.27
CA ALA A 168 2.19 -12.32 -21.96
C ALA A 168 1.00 -11.83 -21.13
N ARG A 169 -0.22 -12.27 -21.46
CA ARG A 169 -1.42 -11.95 -20.67
C ARG A 169 -1.36 -12.54 -19.25
N ARG A 170 -1.05 -13.83 -19.12
CA ARG A 170 -0.90 -14.49 -17.81
C ARG A 170 0.23 -13.86 -16.99
N ALA A 171 1.31 -13.47 -17.64
CA ALA A 171 2.42 -12.78 -16.99
C ALA A 171 1.99 -11.42 -16.42
N MET A 172 1.22 -10.65 -17.18
CA MET A 172 0.65 -9.38 -16.72
C MET A 172 -0.29 -9.59 -15.52
N GLU A 173 -1.23 -10.53 -15.62
CA GLU A 173 -2.17 -10.86 -14.53
C GLU A 173 -1.43 -11.23 -13.25
N ARG A 174 -0.42 -12.10 -13.35
CA ARG A 174 0.38 -12.56 -12.22
C ARG A 174 1.26 -11.46 -11.63
N LEU A 175 1.85 -10.61 -12.48
CA LEU A 175 2.65 -9.48 -12.02
C LEU A 175 1.80 -8.47 -11.26
N VAL A 176 0.59 -8.16 -11.76
CA VAL A 176 -0.36 -7.29 -11.05
C VAL A 176 -0.76 -7.91 -9.71
N GLU A 177 -1.10 -9.20 -9.68
CA GLU A 177 -1.44 -9.90 -8.45
C GLU A 177 -0.31 -9.78 -7.41
N TYR A 178 0.93 -10.11 -7.78
CA TYR A 178 2.08 -10.09 -6.88
C TYR A 178 2.48 -8.68 -6.42
N SER A 179 2.31 -7.68 -7.27
CA SER A 179 2.71 -6.31 -6.97
C SER A 179 1.63 -5.50 -6.24
N SER A 180 0.35 -5.86 -6.41
CA SER A 180 -0.78 -5.04 -5.94
C SER A 180 -1.67 -5.73 -4.91
N ALA A 181 -1.69 -7.07 -4.82
CA ALA A 181 -2.56 -7.73 -3.85
C ALA A 181 -1.99 -7.60 -2.42
N PRO A 182 -2.84 -7.31 -1.41
CA PRO A 182 -2.39 -7.07 -0.03
C PRO A 182 -1.54 -8.21 0.55
N GLN A 183 -1.84 -9.47 0.24
CA GLN A 183 -1.10 -10.60 0.81
C GLN A 183 0.38 -10.65 0.37
N TYR A 184 0.71 -10.12 -0.81
CA TYR A 184 2.08 -10.06 -1.30
C TYR A 184 2.74 -8.74 -0.91
N ARG A 185 2.03 -7.63 -1.09
CA ARG A 185 2.56 -6.28 -0.88
C ARG A 185 2.68 -5.89 0.59
N LYS A 186 1.57 -5.91 1.35
CA LYS A 186 1.59 -5.65 2.81
C LYS A 186 2.24 -6.78 3.60
N GLY A 187 2.24 -7.98 3.03
CA GLY A 187 2.98 -9.12 3.55
C GLY A 187 4.50 -8.99 3.35
N GLU A 188 4.98 -7.93 2.68
CA GLU A 188 6.40 -7.68 2.37
C GLU A 188 7.11 -8.94 1.84
N VAL A 189 6.39 -9.69 1.00
CA VAL A 189 6.82 -11.02 0.55
C VAL A 189 8.03 -10.91 -0.38
N PHE A 190 8.01 -9.90 -1.25
CA PHE A 190 9.04 -9.68 -2.25
C PHE A 190 9.99 -8.53 -1.89
N GLY A 191 9.65 -7.68 -0.92
CA GLY A 191 10.42 -6.45 -0.64
C GLY A 191 10.77 -5.70 -1.93
N ASP A 192 12.03 -5.25 -2.02
CA ASP A 192 12.53 -4.53 -3.20
C ASP A 192 12.75 -5.43 -4.43
N SER A 193 12.82 -6.76 -4.27
CA SER A 193 13.18 -7.67 -5.37
C SER A 193 12.20 -7.62 -6.56
N LEU A 194 10.90 -7.48 -6.27
CA LEU A 194 9.89 -7.37 -7.31
C LEU A 194 9.91 -5.98 -7.96
N THR A 195 10.09 -4.93 -7.15
CA THR A 195 10.19 -3.54 -7.64
C THR A 195 11.40 -3.39 -8.57
N ASP A 196 12.54 -3.99 -8.23
CA ASP A 196 13.74 -4.02 -9.08
C ASP A 196 13.48 -4.75 -10.41
N ALA A 197 12.86 -5.93 -10.37
CA ALA A 197 12.50 -6.68 -11.57
C ALA A 197 11.52 -5.90 -12.47
N MET A 198 10.64 -5.09 -11.87
CA MET A 198 9.62 -4.30 -12.56
C MET A 198 10.13 -3.01 -13.21
N HIS A 199 11.37 -2.60 -12.95
CA HIS A 199 11.96 -1.39 -13.55
C HIS A 199 11.73 -1.28 -15.08
N PRO A 200 11.93 -2.35 -15.88
CA PRO A 200 11.68 -2.31 -17.32
C PRO A 200 10.22 -2.08 -17.72
N VAL A 201 9.26 -2.49 -16.88
CA VAL A 201 7.82 -2.20 -17.10
C VAL A 201 7.55 -0.72 -16.91
N TYR A 202 8.12 -0.11 -15.86
CA TYR A 202 7.96 1.33 -15.59
C TYR A 202 8.67 2.21 -16.62
N ALA A 203 9.81 1.76 -17.14
CA ALA A 203 10.57 2.48 -18.16
C ALA A 203 9.91 2.45 -19.55
N ASN A 204 9.10 1.44 -19.86
CA ASN A 204 8.44 1.29 -21.16
C ASN A 204 7.00 1.85 -21.11
N LYS A 205 6.75 2.96 -21.83
CA LYS A 205 5.43 3.63 -21.84
C LYS A 205 4.26 2.71 -22.20
N LEU A 206 4.42 1.80 -23.17
CA LEU A 206 3.35 0.90 -23.57
C LEU A 206 3.10 -0.18 -22.51
N ALA A 207 4.17 -0.73 -21.94
CA ALA A 207 4.08 -1.72 -20.86
C ALA A 207 3.46 -1.09 -19.60
N LEU A 208 3.88 0.12 -19.21
CA LEU A 208 3.34 0.88 -18.10
C LEU A 208 1.83 1.13 -18.24
N VAL A 209 1.36 1.54 -19.42
CA VAL A 209 -0.08 1.71 -19.69
C VAL A 209 -0.82 0.39 -19.54
N ARG A 210 -0.31 -0.69 -20.13
CA ARG A 210 -0.94 -2.02 -20.04
C ARG A 210 -0.98 -2.52 -18.60
N PHE A 211 0.10 -2.31 -17.86
CA PHE A 211 0.21 -2.67 -16.44
C PHE A 211 -0.79 -1.90 -15.59
N ALA A 212 -0.86 -0.57 -15.75
CA ALA A 212 -1.85 0.25 -15.05
C ALA A 212 -3.29 -0.19 -15.38
N GLN A 213 -3.61 -0.40 -16.67
CA GLN A 213 -4.93 -0.87 -17.12
C GLN A 213 -5.29 -2.29 -16.64
N ALA A 214 -4.28 -3.12 -16.36
CA ALA A 214 -4.47 -4.46 -15.80
C ALA A 214 -4.69 -4.45 -14.28
N GLY A 215 -4.61 -3.28 -13.62
CA GLY A 215 -4.79 -3.13 -12.18
C GLY A 215 -3.49 -2.90 -11.40
N GLY A 216 -2.37 -2.66 -12.07
CA GLY A 216 -1.06 -2.42 -11.46
C GLY A 216 -0.83 -1.01 -10.92
N LEU A 217 -1.83 -0.13 -10.98
CA LEU A 217 -1.71 1.25 -10.49
C LEU A 217 -1.38 1.34 -8.98
N PRO A 218 -1.92 0.49 -8.08
CA PRO A 218 -1.52 0.46 -6.67
C PRO A 218 -0.01 0.25 -6.50
N ALA A 219 0.56 -0.75 -7.18
CA ALA A 219 1.99 -1.04 -7.10
C ALA A 219 2.85 0.17 -7.47
N LEU A 220 2.51 0.87 -8.55
CA LEU A 220 3.23 2.07 -8.98
C LEU A 220 3.16 3.19 -7.92
N MET A 221 2.00 3.40 -7.29
CA MET A 221 1.84 4.42 -6.24
C MET A 221 2.59 4.04 -4.96
N ASP A 222 2.55 2.76 -4.57
CA ASP A 222 3.25 2.27 -3.39
C ASP A 222 4.77 2.32 -3.59
N ASP A 223 5.28 1.92 -4.75
CA ASP A 223 6.71 2.05 -5.10
C ASP A 223 7.14 3.52 -5.09
N TRP A 224 6.27 4.44 -5.53
CA TRP A 224 6.56 5.87 -5.46
C TRP A 224 6.56 6.40 -4.01
N ALA A 225 5.71 5.83 -3.16
CA ALA A 225 5.63 6.15 -1.75
C ALA A 225 6.88 5.72 -0.97
N THR A 226 7.46 4.58 -1.31
CA THR A 226 8.64 4.02 -0.64
C THR A 226 9.97 4.41 -1.28
N ALA A 227 9.96 4.99 -2.49
CA ALA A 227 11.16 5.45 -3.17
C ALA A 227 11.90 6.54 -2.37
N THR A 228 13.10 6.20 -1.89
CA THR A 228 13.96 7.10 -1.10
C THR A 228 14.82 8.04 -1.96
N ALA A 229 15.06 7.67 -3.23
CA ALA A 229 15.88 8.46 -4.14
C ALA A 229 15.08 9.62 -4.76
N LYS A 230 15.56 10.86 -4.57
CA LYS A 230 15.07 12.04 -5.29
C LYS A 230 15.33 11.84 -6.79
N ASN A 231 14.32 12.03 -7.64
CA ASN A 231 14.36 11.77 -9.09
C ASN A 231 14.54 10.28 -9.45
N SER A 232 13.92 9.38 -8.69
CA SER A 232 13.90 7.96 -9.03
C SER A 232 13.21 7.71 -10.38
N TYR A 233 13.54 6.58 -11.01
CA TYR A 233 12.84 6.11 -12.21
C TYR A 233 11.32 5.98 -11.97
N ILE A 234 10.92 5.61 -10.75
CA ILE A 234 9.52 5.49 -10.35
C ILE A 234 8.86 6.87 -10.35
N GLN A 235 9.53 7.90 -9.84
CA GLN A 235 9.02 9.27 -9.91
C GLN A 235 8.80 9.69 -11.37
N SER A 236 9.75 9.40 -12.25
CA SER A 236 9.61 9.65 -13.70
C SER A 236 8.45 8.88 -14.32
N ALA A 237 8.24 7.62 -13.92
CA ALA A 237 7.13 6.79 -14.39
C ALA A 237 5.76 7.37 -13.97
N VAL A 238 5.63 7.84 -12.72
CA VAL A 238 4.40 8.51 -12.24
C VAL A 238 4.19 9.85 -12.94
N GLU A 239 5.24 10.66 -13.10
CA GLU A 239 5.18 11.97 -13.75
C GLU A 239 4.83 11.89 -15.24
N SER A 240 5.29 10.83 -15.92
CA SER A 240 5.07 10.60 -17.34
C SER A 240 3.87 9.71 -17.64
N LEU A 241 3.12 9.27 -16.62
CA LEU A 241 2.00 8.36 -16.77
C LEU A 241 0.89 8.99 -17.65
N PRO A 242 0.64 8.45 -18.86
CA PRO A 242 -0.27 9.09 -19.80
C PRO A 242 -1.74 8.94 -19.39
N ALA A 243 -2.60 9.80 -19.92
CA ALA A 243 -4.01 9.86 -19.55
C ALA A 243 -4.77 8.53 -19.74
N ASN A 244 -4.43 7.73 -20.76
CA ASN A 244 -5.06 6.44 -21.02
C ASN A 244 -4.63 5.32 -20.05
N ALA A 245 -3.54 5.49 -19.30
CA ALA A 245 -3.16 4.55 -18.24
C ALA A 245 -4.20 4.52 -17.09
N TRP A 246 -4.92 5.61 -16.90
CA TRP A 246 -5.95 5.77 -15.87
C TRP A 246 -7.30 5.16 -16.27
N GLU A 247 -7.41 4.52 -17.43
CA GLU A 247 -8.62 3.80 -17.85
C GLU A 247 -8.71 2.42 -17.21
N LYS A 248 -9.90 1.81 -17.21
CA LYS A 248 -10.17 0.43 -16.75
C LYS A 248 -9.83 0.14 -15.28
N GLN A 249 -9.78 1.15 -14.42
CA GLN A 249 -9.50 0.95 -13.00
C GLN A 249 -10.74 0.41 -12.28
N THR A 250 -10.55 -0.67 -11.51
CA THR A 250 -11.57 -1.19 -10.60
C THR A 250 -11.64 -0.36 -9.31
N PRO A 251 -12.73 -0.45 -8.52
CA PRO A 251 -12.80 0.15 -7.19
C PRO A 251 -11.62 -0.22 -6.29
N GLU A 252 -11.17 -1.48 -6.35
CA GLU A 252 -10.06 -2.03 -5.55
C GLU A 252 -8.72 -1.42 -6.00
N SER A 253 -8.48 -1.32 -7.31
CA SER A 253 -7.27 -0.67 -7.87
C SER A 253 -7.19 0.80 -7.45
N LEU A 254 -8.29 1.55 -7.55
CA LEU A 254 -8.32 2.95 -7.11
C LEU A 254 -8.09 3.08 -5.60
N LEU A 255 -8.67 2.18 -4.80
CA LEU A 255 -8.47 2.19 -3.37
C LEU A 255 -7.01 1.89 -3.00
N GLY A 256 -6.37 0.94 -3.67
CA GLY A 256 -4.95 0.63 -3.52
C GLY A 256 -4.06 1.81 -3.88
N ALA A 257 -4.29 2.44 -5.05
CA ALA A 257 -3.57 3.63 -5.47
C ALA A 257 -3.70 4.78 -4.44
N MET A 258 -4.89 4.97 -3.88
CA MET A 258 -5.14 5.98 -2.85
C MET A 258 -4.46 5.67 -1.51
N ARG A 259 -4.32 4.39 -1.14
CA ARG A 259 -3.47 3.99 0.01
C ARG A 259 -2.01 4.37 -0.23
N GLY A 260 -1.47 4.12 -1.43
CA GLY A 260 -0.11 4.55 -1.79
C GLY A 260 0.09 6.07 -1.69
N LEU A 261 -0.92 6.87 -2.09
CA LEU A 261 -0.88 8.33 -1.91
C LEU A 261 -0.90 8.78 -0.45
N ILE A 262 -1.64 8.07 0.41
CA ILE A 262 -1.59 8.30 1.87
C ILE A 262 -0.21 7.98 2.39
N CYS A 263 0.35 6.81 2.04
CA CYS A 263 1.70 6.41 2.42
C CYS A 263 2.73 7.46 1.97
N LYS A 264 2.57 8.02 0.77
CA LYS A 264 3.42 9.11 0.28
C LYS A 264 3.35 10.36 1.16
N ILE A 265 2.15 10.75 1.60
CA ILE A 265 1.97 11.87 2.54
C ILE A 265 2.61 11.57 3.90
N GLU A 266 2.49 10.33 4.38
CA GLU A 266 3.06 9.91 5.66
C GLU A 266 4.60 9.87 5.63
N THR A 267 5.18 9.44 4.50
CA THR A 267 6.65 9.38 4.31
C THR A 267 7.28 10.74 3.99
N ASP A 268 6.72 11.50 3.05
CA ASP A 268 7.32 12.75 2.54
C ASP A 268 6.76 14.02 3.22
N GLY A 269 5.70 13.89 4.01
CA GLY A 269 4.98 15.00 4.62
C GLY A 269 3.85 15.55 3.74
N GLU A 270 3.00 16.40 4.34
CA GLU A 270 1.78 16.88 3.70
C GLU A 270 1.99 17.77 2.47
N ASP A 271 3.15 18.40 2.34
CA ASP A 271 3.46 19.28 1.20
C ASP A 271 3.41 18.54 -0.14
N VAL A 272 3.59 17.22 -0.13
CA VAL A 272 3.47 16.39 -1.34
C VAL A 272 2.09 16.51 -1.98
N ALA A 273 1.04 16.73 -1.18
CA ALA A 273 -0.33 16.91 -1.66
C ALA A 273 -0.50 18.17 -2.52
N ASN A 274 0.42 19.14 -2.40
CA ASN A 274 0.42 20.38 -3.18
C ASN A 274 1.28 20.29 -4.48
N THR A 275 1.91 19.15 -4.73
CA THR A 275 2.74 18.96 -5.93
C THR A 275 1.88 18.86 -7.19
N ARG A 276 2.49 19.14 -8.35
CA ARG A 276 1.81 19.00 -9.66
C ARG A 276 1.42 17.56 -9.94
N VAL A 277 2.26 16.61 -9.52
CA VAL A 277 2.08 15.17 -9.70
C VAL A 277 0.87 14.69 -8.91
N PHE A 278 0.81 15.01 -7.62
CA PHE A 278 -0.33 14.65 -6.78
C PHE A 278 -1.63 15.25 -7.32
N ALA A 279 -1.63 16.55 -7.68
CA ALA A 279 -2.78 17.19 -8.27
C ALA A 279 -3.23 16.54 -9.60
N HIS A 280 -2.28 16.08 -10.42
CA HIS A 280 -2.58 15.38 -11.66
C HIS A 280 -3.27 14.04 -11.38
N ILE A 281 -2.73 13.24 -10.46
CA ILE A 281 -3.32 11.96 -10.03
C ILE A 281 -4.76 12.16 -9.54
N ILE A 282 -4.98 13.10 -8.62
CA ILE A 282 -6.32 13.41 -8.08
C ILE A 282 -7.28 13.84 -9.21
N TYR A 283 -6.81 14.66 -10.14
CA TYR A 283 -7.60 15.07 -11.30
C TYR A 283 -7.94 13.89 -12.22
N GLN A 284 -7.00 12.99 -12.51
CA GLN A 284 -7.26 11.83 -13.37
C GLN A 284 -8.27 10.87 -12.75
N ILE A 285 -8.18 10.64 -11.43
CA ILE A 285 -9.16 9.84 -10.67
C ILE A 285 -10.54 10.51 -10.73
N TYR A 286 -10.64 11.79 -10.35
CA TYR A 286 -11.93 12.48 -10.28
C TYR A 286 -12.61 12.63 -11.64
N SER A 287 -11.86 13.02 -12.68
CA SER A 287 -12.42 13.26 -14.01
C SER A 287 -13.00 12.01 -14.67
N ARG A 288 -12.52 10.81 -14.32
CA ARG A 288 -13.00 9.52 -14.87
C ARG A 288 -14.01 8.82 -13.99
N TYR A 289 -13.76 8.80 -12.69
CA TYR A 289 -14.48 7.93 -11.75
C TYR A 289 -15.40 8.73 -10.82
N GLY A 290 -15.40 10.06 -10.95
CA GLY A 290 -16.23 10.94 -10.16
C GLY A 290 -15.86 10.91 -8.68
N LEU A 291 -16.86 11.06 -7.84
CA LEU A 291 -16.70 11.28 -6.40
C LEU A 291 -16.50 9.97 -5.60
N ALA A 292 -17.02 8.85 -6.10
CA ALA A 292 -17.09 7.59 -5.37
C ALA A 292 -15.73 7.05 -4.86
N PRO A 293 -14.59 7.18 -5.59
CA PRO A 293 -13.30 6.77 -5.06
C PRO A 293 -12.89 7.56 -3.81
N PHE A 294 -13.16 8.87 -3.77
CA PHE A 294 -12.83 9.73 -2.63
C PHE A 294 -13.69 9.42 -1.40
N GLU A 295 -14.95 9.06 -1.62
CA GLU A 295 -15.83 8.61 -0.54
C GLU A 295 -15.30 7.32 0.10
N ARG A 296 -14.99 6.29 -0.71
CA ARG A 296 -14.40 5.04 -0.21
C ARG A 296 -13.05 5.24 0.47
N ALA A 297 -12.24 6.16 -0.07
CA ALA A 297 -10.92 6.44 0.46
C ALA A 297 -10.92 7.30 1.73
N ALA A 298 -12.06 7.89 2.10
CA ALA A 298 -12.16 8.84 3.19
C ALA A 298 -11.79 8.26 4.56
N THR A 299 -11.90 6.94 4.74
CA THR A 299 -11.60 6.21 5.99
C THR A 299 -10.40 5.28 5.87
N LEU A 300 -9.54 5.48 4.87
CA LEU A 300 -8.36 4.63 4.67
C LEU A 300 -7.23 4.88 5.68
N SER A 301 -7.21 6.05 6.31
CA SER A 301 -6.21 6.45 7.29
C SER A 301 -6.89 7.17 8.46
N ASP A 302 -6.37 6.95 9.66
CA ASP A 302 -6.75 7.67 10.88
C ASP A 302 -5.89 8.93 11.11
N GLY A 303 -4.93 9.19 10.21
CA GLY A 303 -3.98 10.31 10.28
C GLY A 303 -4.13 11.32 9.15
N SER A 304 -4.41 10.86 7.92
CA SER A 304 -4.54 11.72 6.74
C SER A 304 -5.99 12.01 6.38
N ILE A 305 -6.40 13.27 6.46
CA ILE A 305 -7.78 13.70 6.13
C ILE A 305 -7.99 13.98 4.65
N VAL A 306 -6.96 13.82 3.80
CA VAL A 306 -6.93 14.37 2.43
C VAL A 306 -8.14 13.93 1.59
N PHE A 307 -8.49 12.65 1.60
CA PHE A 307 -9.59 12.14 0.80
C PHE A 307 -10.96 12.49 1.38
N TYR A 308 -11.11 12.48 2.70
CA TYR A 308 -12.31 13.00 3.34
C TYR A 308 -12.53 14.49 3.02
N PHE A 309 -11.45 15.28 3.05
CA PHE A 309 -11.47 16.70 2.68
C PHE A 309 -11.87 16.89 1.21
N LEU A 310 -11.23 16.17 0.29
CA LEU A 310 -11.52 16.23 -1.15
C LEU A 310 -12.98 15.83 -1.41
N HIS A 311 -13.42 14.68 -0.88
CA HIS A 311 -14.80 14.20 -0.97
C HIS A 311 -15.79 15.29 -0.55
N ARG A 312 -15.65 15.81 0.68
CA ARG A 312 -16.58 16.78 1.24
C ARG A 312 -16.59 18.12 0.48
N ARG A 313 -15.44 18.58 -0.02
CA ARG A 313 -15.34 19.85 -0.74
C ARG A 313 -15.88 19.75 -2.16
N ILE A 314 -15.57 18.66 -2.86
CA ILE A 314 -16.03 18.43 -4.22
C ILE A 314 -17.54 18.17 -4.23
N ALA A 315 -18.06 17.34 -3.32
CA ALA A 315 -19.49 17.03 -3.20
C ALA A 315 -20.37 18.29 -3.10
N ARG A 316 -19.88 19.33 -2.40
CA ARG A 316 -20.62 20.59 -2.22
C ARG A 316 -20.70 21.45 -3.47
N LYS A 317 -19.71 21.37 -4.36
CA LYS A 317 -19.59 22.22 -5.57
C LYS A 317 -18.97 21.43 -6.73
N PRO A 318 -19.58 20.34 -7.21
CA PRO A 318 -18.94 19.42 -8.16
C PRO A 318 -18.59 20.09 -9.49
N ALA A 319 -19.41 21.04 -9.95
CA ALA A 319 -19.16 21.81 -11.18
C ALA A 319 -17.90 22.67 -11.12
N HIS A 320 -17.48 23.10 -9.93
CA HIS A 320 -16.32 23.98 -9.74
C HIS A 320 -14.99 23.24 -9.90
N TYR A 321 -14.96 21.92 -9.71
CA TYR A 321 -13.73 21.12 -9.64
C TYR A 321 -13.48 20.27 -10.89
N ARG A 322 -14.02 20.66 -12.05
CA ARG A 322 -13.93 19.89 -13.31
C ARG A 322 -12.59 20.02 -14.05
N SER A 323 -11.72 20.95 -13.66
CA SER A 323 -10.42 21.17 -14.32
C SER A 323 -9.26 20.84 -13.38
N TYR A 324 -8.10 20.55 -13.99
CA TYR A 324 -6.84 20.36 -13.27
C TYR A 324 -6.51 21.55 -12.36
N ASP A 325 -6.64 22.79 -12.85
CA ASP A 325 -6.32 23.98 -12.07
C ASP A 325 -7.26 24.17 -10.87
N ALA A 326 -8.52 23.79 -10.99
CA ALA A 326 -9.47 23.83 -9.88
C ALA A 326 -9.13 22.80 -8.79
N ILE A 327 -8.74 21.58 -9.18
CA ILE A 327 -8.26 20.54 -8.27
C ILE A 327 -6.96 20.98 -7.59
N ARG A 328 -6.01 21.53 -8.34
CA ARG A 328 -4.76 22.07 -7.80
C ARG A 328 -5.01 23.21 -6.81
N GLY A 329 -5.93 24.12 -7.13
CA GLY A 329 -6.35 25.18 -6.22
C GLY A 329 -7.02 24.66 -4.94
N LEU A 330 -7.74 23.54 -5.02
CA LEU A 330 -8.31 22.86 -3.85
C LEU A 330 -7.22 22.25 -2.96
N LEU A 331 -6.21 21.61 -3.55
CA LEU A 331 -5.09 21.02 -2.81
C LEU A 331 -4.17 22.06 -2.17
N ARG A 332 -3.98 23.23 -2.79
CA ARG A 332 -3.34 24.39 -2.13
C ARG A 332 -4.09 24.79 -0.87
N ARG A 333 -5.43 24.85 -0.93
CA ARG A 333 -6.24 25.14 0.26
C ARG A 333 -6.18 24.04 1.31
N TYR A 334 -5.98 22.78 0.91
CA TYR A 334 -5.78 21.67 1.84
C TYR A 334 -4.57 21.90 2.74
N ALA A 335 -3.44 22.32 2.18
CA ALA A 335 -2.21 22.61 2.94
C ALA A 335 -2.46 23.63 4.08
N HIS A 336 -3.31 24.63 3.83
CA HIS A 336 -3.64 25.70 4.79
C HIS A 336 -4.96 25.47 5.55
N VAL A 337 -5.46 24.24 5.65
CA VAL A 337 -6.65 23.97 6.47
C VAL A 337 -6.32 24.22 7.94
N ALA A 338 -7.09 25.11 8.58
CA ALA A 338 -6.96 25.42 9.99
C ALA A 338 -7.04 24.17 10.88
N GLU A 339 -6.24 24.14 11.94
CA GLU A 339 -6.07 22.98 12.83
C GLU A 339 -7.39 22.44 13.40
N THR A 340 -8.30 23.32 13.83
CA THR A 340 -9.63 22.87 14.29
C THR A 340 -10.46 22.17 13.22
N THR A 341 -10.32 22.60 11.96
CA THR A 341 -10.99 21.90 10.85
C THR A 341 -10.32 20.56 10.58
N ARG A 342 -8.98 20.48 10.70
CA ARG A 342 -8.25 19.21 10.59
C ARG A 342 -8.69 18.23 11.67
N ARG A 343 -8.67 18.63 12.94
CA ARG A 343 -9.13 17.81 14.08
C ARG A 343 -10.57 17.34 13.90
N ARG A 344 -11.49 18.23 13.49
CA ARG A 344 -12.88 17.81 13.23
C ARG A 344 -13.01 16.81 12.08
N CYS A 345 -12.27 16.99 10.98
CA CYS A 345 -12.27 16.02 9.89
C CYS A 345 -11.62 14.70 10.33
N GLY A 346 -10.52 14.76 11.07
CA GLY A 346 -9.87 13.61 11.71
C GLY A 346 -10.86 12.83 12.57
N TRP A 347 -11.67 13.50 13.39
CA TRP A 347 -12.70 12.85 14.20
C TRP A 347 -13.71 12.03 13.38
N HIS A 348 -14.09 12.51 12.19
CA HIS A 348 -15.03 11.80 11.33
C HIS A 348 -14.43 10.54 10.72
N ILE A 349 -13.14 10.52 10.42
CA ILE A 349 -12.49 9.39 9.74
C ILE A 349 -12.06 8.28 10.70
N LEU A 350 -11.95 8.57 12.01
CA LEU A 350 -11.63 7.56 13.02
C LEU A 350 -12.62 6.39 13.04
N THR A 351 -12.09 5.20 13.32
CA THR A 351 -12.89 4.02 13.72
C THR A 351 -13.63 4.26 15.05
N VAL A 352 -14.54 3.34 15.40
CA VAL A 352 -15.27 3.41 16.67
C VAL A 352 -14.30 3.36 17.85
N ALA A 353 -13.40 2.37 17.89
CA ALA A 353 -12.34 2.32 18.90
C ALA A 353 -11.47 3.59 18.90
N GLY A 354 -11.10 4.09 17.71
CA GLY A 354 -10.33 5.32 17.55
C GLY A 354 -10.98 6.52 18.24
N ARG A 355 -12.29 6.70 18.10
CA ARG A 355 -13.02 7.81 18.76
C ARG A 355 -13.05 7.65 20.28
N TRP A 356 -13.31 6.46 20.80
CA TRP A 356 -13.31 6.21 22.25
C TRP A 356 -11.94 6.44 22.89
N LYS A 357 -10.89 5.98 22.21
CA LYS A 357 -9.51 6.14 22.68
C LYS A 357 -9.07 7.60 22.69
N ARG A 358 -9.55 8.40 21.73
CA ARG A 358 -9.05 9.77 21.48
C ARG A 358 -9.97 10.88 22.02
N ILE A 359 -10.90 10.58 22.94
CA ILE A 359 -11.80 11.59 23.56
C ILE A 359 -10.99 12.77 24.12
N GLU A 360 -9.84 12.51 24.74
CA GLU A 360 -9.01 13.55 25.34
C GLU A 360 -8.31 14.44 24.31
N LEU A 361 -8.12 13.94 23.10
CA LEU A 361 -7.38 14.59 22.01
C LEU A 361 -8.29 15.33 21.02
N TYR A 362 -9.61 15.26 21.16
CA TYR A 362 -10.56 15.85 20.21
C TYR A 362 -11.72 16.54 20.93
N GLY A 363 -12.63 17.14 20.16
CA GLY A 363 -13.88 17.72 20.68
C GLY A 363 -13.68 19.03 21.43
N CYS A 364 -14.01 19.05 22.71
CA CYS A 364 -14.07 20.26 23.52
C CYS A 364 -12.74 20.56 24.24
N ALA A 365 -12.27 21.80 24.11
CA ALA A 365 -11.04 22.28 24.77
C ALA A 365 -11.20 22.57 26.26
N ASP A 366 -12.43 22.83 26.72
CA ASP A 366 -12.72 23.02 28.14
C ASP A 366 -12.43 21.74 28.94
N GLU A 367 -11.49 21.84 29.88
CA GLU A 367 -11.06 20.76 30.78
C GLU A 367 -12.20 20.25 31.67
N MET A 368 -13.18 21.12 31.98
CA MET A 368 -14.32 20.81 32.85
C MET A 368 -15.57 20.41 32.08
N CYS A 369 -15.46 20.20 30.77
CA CYS A 369 -16.58 19.87 29.89
C CYS A 369 -17.42 18.69 30.45
N PRO A 370 -18.69 18.91 30.82
CA PRO A 370 -19.53 17.87 31.43
C PRO A 370 -19.79 16.71 30.48
N GLU A 371 -19.94 17.00 29.18
CA GLU A 371 -20.16 16.00 28.14
C GLU A 371 -18.93 15.11 27.95
N LYS A 372 -17.72 15.69 27.95
CA LYS A 372 -16.47 14.93 27.90
C LYS A 372 -16.38 13.96 29.09
N ARG A 373 -16.69 14.42 30.31
CA ARG A 373 -16.69 13.58 31.52
C ARG A 373 -17.71 12.45 31.43
N ALA A 374 -18.91 12.72 30.92
CA ALA A 374 -19.94 11.69 30.72
C ALA A 374 -19.48 10.62 29.70
N LEU A 375 -18.88 11.04 28.59
CA LEU A 375 -18.34 10.13 27.58
C LEU A 375 -17.17 9.29 28.13
N LEU A 376 -16.29 9.88 28.95
CA LEU A 376 -15.21 9.14 29.61
C LEU A 376 -15.74 8.10 30.62
N ALA A 377 -16.82 8.43 31.36
CA ALA A 377 -17.49 7.48 32.24
C ALA A 377 -18.13 6.32 31.46
N LEU A 378 -18.79 6.62 30.34
CA LEU A 378 -19.32 5.59 29.44
C LEU A 378 -18.22 4.71 28.85
N ARG A 379 -17.07 5.29 28.48
CA ARG A 379 -15.91 4.53 28.00
C ARG A 379 -15.45 3.49 29.02
N ALA A 380 -15.40 3.83 30.30
CA ALA A 380 -14.98 2.93 31.37
C ALA A 380 -15.95 1.75 31.58
N GLN A 381 -17.20 1.86 31.11
CA GLN A 381 -18.22 0.83 31.21
C GLN A 381 -18.34 -0.01 29.93
N ARG A 382 -17.61 0.34 28.86
CA ARG A 382 -17.67 -0.39 27.58
C ARG A 382 -17.11 -1.80 27.75
N THR A 383 -17.80 -2.74 27.12
CA THR A 383 -17.34 -4.13 26.94
C THR A 383 -17.19 -4.38 25.44
N ARG A 384 -16.05 -4.94 25.01
CA ARG A 384 -15.80 -5.26 23.60
C ARG A 384 -16.90 -6.19 23.07
N GLY A 385 -17.38 -5.92 21.86
CA GLY A 385 -18.48 -6.65 21.24
C GLY A 385 -19.88 -6.21 21.67
N VAL A 386 -20.00 -5.36 22.70
CA VAL A 386 -21.29 -4.80 23.13
C VAL A 386 -21.37 -3.33 22.68
N ARG A 387 -22.15 -3.09 21.62
CA ARG A 387 -22.29 -1.76 21.00
C ARG A 387 -23.64 -1.12 21.31
N ASP A 388 -23.59 0.17 21.62
CA ASP A 388 -24.76 1.03 21.74
C ASP A 388 -24.71 2.12 20.66
N PRO A 389 -25.50 1.98 19.58
CA PRO A 389 -25.51 2.94 18.48
C PRO A 389 -25.87 4.36 18.90
N ALA A 390 -26.72 4.55 19.92
CA ALA A 390 -27.13 5.87 20.37
C ALA A 390 -25.99 6.59 21.10
N VAL A 391 -25.25 5.85 21.93
CA VAL A 391 -24.05 6.36 22.61
C VAL A 391 -22.92 6.65 21.61
N GLU A 392 -22.74 5.79 20.61
CA GLU A 392 -21.74 6.00 19.56
C GLU A 392 -22.07 7.20 18.66
N GLU A 393 -23.34 7.41 18.32
CA GLU A 393 -23.78 8.60 17.60
C GLU A 393 -23.57 9.86 18.46
N ARG A 394 -23.92 9.81 19.75
CA ARG A 394 -23.64 10.90 20.70
C ARG A 394 -22.15 11.25 20.72
N LEU A 395 -21.26 10.26 20.77
CA LEU A 395 -19.81 10.45 20.71
C LEU A 395 -19.37 11.07 19.38
N LEU A 396 -19.89 10.55 18.26
CA LEU A 396 -19.58 11.08 16.93
C LEU A 396 -19.93 12.57 16.83
N ARG A 397 -21.14 12.95 17.27
CA ARG A 397 -21.62 14.33 17.23
C ARG A 397 -20.82 15.25 18.16
N TRP A 398 -20.46 14.79 19.36
CA TRP A 398 -19.68 15.59 20.31
C TRP A 398 -18.38 16.13 19.70
N GLY A 399 -17.61 15.28 19.02
CA GLY A 399 -16.39 15.73 18.33
C GLY A 399 -16.66 16.40 16.97
N GLY A 400 -17.59 15.85 16.19
CA GLY A 400 -17.88 16.26 14.81
C GLY A 400 -18.64 17.58 14.69
N GLU A 401 -19.46 17.94 15.68
CA GLU A 401 -20.26 19.16 15.70
C GLU A 401 -19.66 20.27 16.58
N SER A 402 -18.48 20.03 17.16
CA SER A 402 -17.76 21.05 17.93
C SER A 402 -17.46 22.30 17.08
N LYS A 403 -17.61 23.47 17.71
CA LYS A 403 -17.46 24.78 17.05
C LYS A 403 -16.09 25.35 17.35
N ALA A 404 -15.35 25.69 16.30
CA ALA A 404 -14.06 26.34 16.42
C ALA A 404 -14.21 27.75 17.00
N CYS A 405 -13.22 28.19 17.78
CA CYS A 405 -13.07 29.60 18.13
C CYS A 405 -13.00 30.42 16.83
N THR A 406 -13.90 31.39 16.68
CA THR A 406 -14.01 32.20 15.45
C THR A 406 -12.85 33.15 15.23
N LYS A 407 -12.02 33.36 16.27
CA LYS A 407 -10.91 34.29 16.26
C LYS A 407 -9.61 33.60 15.85
N CYS A 408 -9.14 32.62 16.63
CA CYS A 408 -7.85 31.98 16.37
C CYS A 408 -7.93 30.62 15.67
N HIS A 409 -9.13 30.06 15.49
CA HIS A 409 -9.37 28.74 14.88
C HIS A 409 -8.51 27.58 15.43
N SER A 410 -7.96 27.71 16.64
CA SER A 410 -7.00 26.75 17.21
C SER A 410 -7.61 25.79 18.24
N VAL A 411 -8.79 26.11 18.77
CA VAL A 411 -9.52 25.29 19.75
C VAL A 411 -10.99 25.20 19.34
N SER A 412 -11.67 24.15 19.80
CA SER A 412 -13.08 23.88 19.55
C SER A 412 -13.83 23.63 20.85
N TYR A 413 -15.11 23.97 20.86
CA TYR A 413 -16.00 23.81 22.02
C TYR A 413 -17.27 23.09 21.60
N CYS A 414 -17.77 22.17 22.43
CA CYS A 414 -19.05 21.52 22.17
C CYS A 414 -20.24 22.45 22.42
N SER A 415 -20.07 23.50 23.23
CA SER A 415 -21.12 24.48 23.56
C SER A 415 -20.56 25.88 23.82
N ARG A 416 -21.44 26.88 23.92
CA ARG A 416 -21.05 28.27 24.25
C ARG A 416 -20.65 28.39 25.72
N GLU A 417 -21.24 27.57 26.57
CA GLU A 417 -20.99 27.50 28.00
C GLU A 417 -19.55 27.05 28.25
N CYS A 418 -19.12 25.95 27.64
CA CYS A 418 -17.73 25.48 27.70
C CYS A 418 -16.75 26.53 27.16
N GLN A 419 -17.10 27.24 26.08
CA GLN A 419 -16.26 28.33 25.58
C GLN A 419 -16.11 29.46 26.61
N ARG A 420 -17.20 29.85 27.28
CA ARG A 420 -17.20 30.91 28.29
C ARG A 420 -16.39 30.51 29.53
N GLU A 421 -16.49 29.25 29.94
CA GLU A 421 -15.76 28.71 31.09
C GLU A 421 -14.25 28.62 30.82
N ASP A 422 -13.85 28.20 29.62
CA ASP A 422 -12.44 28.15 29.21
C ASP A 422 -11.86 29.53 28.84
N TRP A 423 -12.70 30.52 28.54
CA TRP A 423 -12.26 31.83 28.04
C TRP A 423 -11.19 32.54 28.87
N PRO A 424 -11.24 32.57 30.22
CA PRO A 424 -10.18 33.19 31.03
C PRO A 424 -8.79 32.56 30.76
N LYS A 425 -8.73 31.25 30.53
CA LYS A 425 -7.49 30.51 30.21
C LYS A 425 -7.11 30.67 28.72
N HIS A 426 -8.09 30.63 27.82
CA HIS A 426 -7.84 30.66 26.38
C HIS A 426 -7.50 32.06 25.84
N LYS A 427 -8.11 33.12 26.36
CA LYS A 427 -8.02 34.50 25.85
C LYS A 427 -6.58 35.00 25.63
N PRO A 428 -5.60 34.76 26.54
CA PRO A 428 -4.21 35.16 26.31
C PRO A 428 -3.57 34.50 25.09
N ALA A 429 -3.80 33.21 24.88
CA ALA A 429 -3.28 32.47 23.73
C ALA A 429 -4.01 32.82 22.43
N CYS A 430 -5.33 33.07 22.51
CA CYS A 430 -6.16 33.47 21.38
C CYS A 430 -5.66 34.75 20.70
N ARG A 431 -5.28 35.76 21.49
CA ARG A 431 -4.80 37.06 20.98
C ARG A 431 -3.46 36.98 20.26
N LYS A 432 -2.57 36.04 20.65
CA LYS A 432 -1.25 35.89 20.04
C LYS A 432 -1.32 35.32 18.61
N LYS A 433 -2.28 34.44 18.35
CA LYS A 433 -2.44 33.82 17.02
C LYS A 433 -3.13 34.74 16.01
N ASP A 434 -3.93 35.69 16.47
CA ASP A 434 -4.62 36.69 15.64
C ASP A 434 -3.66 37.63 14.89
N GLY A 435 -2.42 37.77 15.37
CA GLY A 435 -1.40 38.64 14.76
C GLY A 435 -0.39 37.93 13.86
N ALA A 436 -0.37 36.59 13.83
CA ALA A 436 0.67 35.82 13.13
C ALA A 436 0.27 35.38 11.69
N GLU A 437 -1.01 35.50 11.31
CA GLU A 437 -1.49 35.18 9.95
C GLU A 437 -1.39 36.37 8.96
N LEU A 438 -0.83 37.53 9.38
CA LEU A 438 -0.66 38.72 8.54
C LEU A 438 0.76 38.92 7.98
N GLU A 439 1.68 37.99 8.26
CA GLU A 439 3.06 38.01 7.74
C GLU A 439 3.46 36.66 7.11
N ILE A 440 2.70 36.17 6.13
CA ILE A 440 3.18 35.15 5.14
C ILE A 440 2.58 35.47 3.76
#